data_AF-A0A7S3HQF0-F1
#
_entry.id   AF-A0A7S3HQF0-F1
#
_cell.length_a   1.000
_cell.length_b   1.000
_cell.length_c   1.000
_cell.angle_alpha   90.00
_cell.angle_beta   90.00
_cell.angle_gamma   90.00
#
_symmetry.space_group_name_H-M   'P 1'
#
loop_
_entity.id
_entity.type
_entity.pdbx_description
1 polymer ?
#
loop_
_entity_poly.entity_id
_entity_poly.type
_entity_poly.pdbx_seq_one_letter_code
_entity_poly.pdbx_strand_id
1 'polypeptide(L)'
;NRWECLISGPCIHQLSDCLDDAPSKEAVMSNECGDIVLQCAQSMPNQDTNDAPSYTTTVFTSESSAYEFSLEALSSGNYRIVSITNSLAKNPSAAIIAMNNTYNAVASKLIHQFVPVPIAEELESAAGLAYLAEIREVTTMFMKWDSYDANGKHRDLLDLQPCFLQAQRILQTTGAYLRQFLVDDKGCVLIGCWGM
;
A
#
# COMPACT_ATOMS: atom_id res chain seq x y z
N ASN A 1 17.86 -12.56 -11.46
CA ASN A 1 17.64 -11.26 -10.81
C ASN A 1 16.20 -11.19 -10.35
N ARG A 2 15.99 -11.01 -9.05
CA ARG A 2 14.66 -10.77 -8.47
C ARG A 2 14.42 -9.28 -8.37
N TRP A 3 13.21 -8.86 -8.68
CA TRP A 3 12.79 -7.47 -8.67
C TRP A 3 11.97 -7.22 -7.43
N GLU A 4 12.26 -6.11 -6.76
CA GLU A 4 11.45 -5.56 -5.68
C GLU A 4 11.01 -4.17 -6.10
N CYS A 5 9.80 -3.79 -5.72
CA CYS A 5 9.28 -2.45 -5.96
C CYS A 5 9.18 -1.73 -4.63
N LEU A 6 9.86 -0.60 -4.53
CA LEU A 6 9.72 0.31 -3.40
C LEU A 6 8.91 1.53 -3.83
N ILE A 7 7.97 1.90 -2.99
CA ILE A 7 7.25 3.18 -3.09
C ILE A 7 7.72 4.00 -1.89
N SER A 8 8.17 5.23 -2.15
CA SER A 8 8.55 6.18 -1.12
C SER A 8 7.93 7.53 -1.38
N GLY A 9 7.72 8.28 -0.31
CA GLY A 9 7.27 9.66 -0.37
C GLY A 9 6.56 10.04 0.92
N PRO A 10 6.32 11.33 1.15
CA PRO A 10 5.62 11.81 2.34
C PRO A 10 4.27 11.11 2.57
N CYS A 11 3.55 10.81 1.48
CA CYS A 11 2.26 10.13 1.53
C CYS A 11 2.32 8.72 2.14
N ILE A 12 3.40 7.96 1.95
CA ILE A 12 3.55 6.62 2.54
C ILE A 12 3.71 6.72 4.06
N HIS A 13 4.42 7.75 4.53
CA HIS A 13 4.59 7.97 5.97
C HIS A 13 3.30 8.47 6.62
N GLN A 14 2.57 9.38 5.95
CA GLN A 14 1.26 9.83 6.40
C GLN A 14 0.25 8.68 6.50
N LEU A 15 0.35 7.66 5.64
CA LEU A 15 -0.50 6.47 5.75
C LEU A 15 -0.23 5.71 7.05
N SER A 16 1.02 5.66 7.52
CA SER A 16 1.35 5.04 8.82
C SER A 16 0.69 5.81 9.96
N ASP A 17 0.77 7.14 9.96
CA ASP A 17 0.07 8.00 10.95
C ASP A 17 -1.45 7.78 10.92
N CYS A 18 -2.04 7.63 9.72
CA CYS A 18 -3.46 7.33 9.57
C CYS A 18 -3.83 5.94 10.12
N LEU A 19 -2.96 4.94 9.98
CA LEU A 19 -3.18 3.60 10.52
C LEU A 19 -3.12 3.58 12.05
N ASP A 20 -2.22 4.38 12.64
CA ASP A 20 -2.14 4.55 14.10
C ASP A 20 -3.36 5.28 14.67
N ASP A 21 -3.88 6.26 13.93
CA ASP A 21 -5.09 7.00 14.30
C ASP A 21 -6.39 6.21 14.12
N ALA A 22 -6.43 5.28 13.15
CA ALA A 22 -7.64 4.59 12.75
C ALA A 22 -8.13 3.60 13.83
N PRO A 23 -9.30 3.83 14.45
CA PRO A 23 -9.90 2.84 15.32
C PRO A 23 -10.28 1.57 14.55
N SER A 24 -10.55 0.49 15.30
CA SER A 24 -10.91 -0.79 14.69
C SER A 24 -12.11 -0.65 13.75
N LYS A 25 -11.93 -1.09 12.49
CA LYS A 25 -12.94 -1.06 11.41
C LYS A 25 -13.33 0.34 10.94
N GLU A 26 -12.53 1.34 11.22
CA GLU A 26 -12.75 2.71 10.74
C GLU A 26 -11.74 3.07 9.65
N ALA A 27 -12.03 4.13 8.89
CA ALA A 27 -11.16 4.64 7.84
C ALA A 27 -10.73 6.07 8.20
N VAL A 28 -9.44 6.33 8.07
CA VAL A 28 -8.81 7.65 8.30
C VAL A 28 -8.07 8.04 7.03
N MET A 29 -8.10 9.33 6.72
CA MET A 29 -7.33 9.93 5.64
C MET A 29 -6.38 11.00 6.20
N SER A 30 -5.25 11.19 5.53
CA SER A 30 -4.29 12.20 5.93
C SER A 30 -4.88 13.60 5.76
N ASN A 31 -4.36 14.56 6.52
CA ASN A 31 -4.76 15.96 6.40
C ASN A 31 -4.68 16.47 4.95
N GLU A 32 -3.56 16.21 4.27
CA GLU A 32 -3.36 16.62 2.87
C GLU A 32 -4.38 15.97 1.92
N CYS A 33 -4.74 14.71 2.16
CA CYS A 33 -5.78 14.04 1.39
C CYS A 33 -7.16 14.68 1.64
N GLY A 34 -7.47 14.97 2.91
CA GLY A 34 -8.68 15.69 3.30
C GLY A 34 -8.77 17.06 2.64
N ASP A 35 -7.71 17.85 2.67
CA ASP A 35 -7.66 19.17 2.04
C ASP A 35 -7.93 19.10 0.54
N ILE A 36 -7.40 18.09 -0.16
CA ILE A 36 -7.70 17.86 -1.59
C ILE A 36 -9.19 17.56 -1.78
N VAL A 37 -9.77 16.69 -0.96
CA VAL A 37 -11.21 16.36 -1.02
C VAL A 37 -12.06 17.60 -0.76
N LEU A 38 -11.72 18.39 0.25
CA LEU A 38 -12.42 19.62 0.62
C LEU A 38 -12.31 20.69 -0.46
N GLN A 39 -11.14 20.84 -1.11
CA GLN A 39 -10.94 21.77 -2.23
C GLN A 39 -11.71 21.38 -3.49
N CYS A 40 -11.84 20.08 -3.76
CA CYS A 40 -12.60 19.58 -4.89
C CYS A 40 -14.12 19.62 -4.67
N ALA A 41 -14.57 19.83 -3.43
CA ALA A 41 -15.97 19.85 -3.07
C ALA A 41 -16.56 21.27 -3.08
N GLN A 42 -17.83 21.37 -3.48
CA GLN A 42 -18.65 22.54 -3.17
C GLN A 42 -19.02 22.44 -1.68
N SER A 43 -18.27 23.14 -0.82
CA SER A 43 -18.49 23.08 0.62
C SER A 43 -19.84 23.72 0.99
N MET A 44 -20.69 22.93 1.67
CA MET A 44 -21.86 23.43 2.40
C MET A 44 -21.52 23.28 3.88
N PRO A 45 -21.27 24.37 4.62
CA PRO A 45 -21.07 24.26 6.06
C PRO A 45 -22.39 23.82 6.71
N ASN A 46 -22.42 22.60 7.24
CA ASN A 46 -23.50 22.16 8.12
C ASN A 46 -23.35 22.88 9.46
N GLN A 47 -24.13 23.96 9.66
CA GLN A 47 -24.37 24.50 10.98
C GLN A 47 -25.48 23.67 11.62
N ASP A 48 -25.15 22.84 12.62
CA ASP A 48 -26.13 22.53 13.67
C ASP A 48 -25.49 22.19 15.02
N THR A 49 -25.94 22.98 16.00
CA THR A 49 -26.06 22.84 17.46
C THR A 49 -25.03 22.08 18.33
N ASN A 50 -24.55 22.84 19.32
CA ASN A 50 -23.85 22.50 20.57
C ASN A 50 -23.91 21.02 21.01
N ASP A 51 -22.71 20.46 21.23
CA ASP A 51 -22.36 19.19 21.90
C ASP A 51 -22.14 17.94 21.02
N ALA A 52 -22.20 18.03 19.69
CA ALA A 52 -21.73 16.97 18.79
C ALA A 52 -20.34 17.28 18.18
N PRO A 53 -19.50 16.28 17.90
CA PRO A 53 -18.27 16.47 17.13
C PRO A 53 -18.57 17.14 15.78
N SER A 54 -17.81 18.18 15.45
CA SER A 54 -18.01 19.00 14.25
C SER A 54 -17.67 18.19 13.00
N TYR A 55 -18.70 17.71 12.30
CA TYR A 55 -18.54 17.01 11.03
C TYR A 55 -18.53 18.00 9.87
N THR A 56 -17.61 17.79 8.91
CA THR A 56 -17.63 18.50 7.63
C THR A 56 -18.23 17.59 6.57
N THR A 57 -19.32 18.03 5.94
CA THR A 57 -19.96 17.30 4.84
C THR A 57 -19.53 17.90 3.51
N THR A 58 -19.04 17.08 2.59
CA THR A 58 -18.59 17.53 1.27
C THR A 58 -19.10 16.65 0.16
N VAL A 59 -19.52 17.27 -0.95
CA VAL A 59 -19.99 16.58 -2.15
C VAL A 59 -18.95 16.69 -3.26
N PHE A 60 -18.47 15.55 -3.73
CA PHE A 60 -17.62 15.42 -4.90
C PHE A 60 -18.44 14.90 -6.09
N THR A 61 -18.48 15.65 -7.18
CA THR A 61 -19.17 15.23 -8.41
C THR A 61 -18.16 14.86 -9.49
N SER A 62 -18.20 13.61 -9.93
CA SER A 62 -17.56 13.13 -11.16
C SER A 62 -18.54 13.11 -12.33
N GLU A 63 -18.04 12.92 -13.56
CA GLU A 63 -18.88 12.78 -14.77
C GLU A 63 -19.91 11.63 -14.67
N SER A 64 -19.65 10.63 -13.83
CA SER A 64 -20.43 9.39 -13.76
C SER A 64 -21.19 9.20 -12.44
N SER A 65 -20.82 9.92 -11.38
CA SER A 65 -21.39 9.73 -10.02
C SER A 65 -21.09 10.92 -9.11
N ALA A 66 -21.95 11.11 -8.10
CA ALA A 66 -21.75 12.09 -7.03
C ALA A 66 -21.57 11.36 -5.70
N TYR A 67 -20.54 11.73 -4.94
CA TYR A 67 -20.20 11.16 -3.65
C TYR A 67 -20.32 12.22 -2.57
N GLU A 68 -21.05 11.92 -1.52
CA GLU A 68 -21.15 12.73 -0.31
C GLU A 68 -20.32 12.09 0.79
N PHE A 69 -19.37 12.84 1.34
CA PHE A 69 -18.48 12.43 2.41
C PHE A 69 -18.86 13.18 3.69
N SER A 70 -18.91 12.49 4.82
CA SER A 70 -18.91 13.10 6.14
C SER A 70 -17.57 12.84 6.82
N LEU A 71 -16.85 13.90 7.15
CA LEU A 71 -15.50 13.86 7.71
C LEU A 71 -15.48 14.44 9.13
N GLU A 72 -14.67 13.85 10.00
CA GLU A 72 -14.42 14.32 11.35
C GLU A 72 -12.94 14.60 11.56
N ALA A 73 -12.60 15.80 12.01
CA ALA A 73 -11.21 16.14 12.31
C ALA A 73 -10.74 15.44 13.59
N LEU A 74 -9.58 14.79 13.52
CA LEU A 74 -8.92 14.14 14.65
C LEU A 74 -7.91 15.08 15.32
N SER A 75 -7.52 14.77 16.56
CA SER A 75 -6.52 15.55 17.30
C SER A 75 -5.13 15.56 16.66
N SER A 76 -4.84 14.57 15.82
CA SER A 76 -3.63 14.48 15.00
C SER A 76 -3.63 15.45 13.82
N GLY A 77 -4.78 16.02 13.46
CA GLY A 77 -4.98 16.81 12.24
C GLY A 77 -5.44 15.98 11.03
N ASN A 78 -5.50 14.65 11.14
CA ASN A 78 -6.08 13.77 10.13
C ASN A 78 -7.61 13.82 10.17
N TYR A 79 -8.26 13.25 9.15
CA TYR A 79 -9.72 13.17 9.08
C TYR A 79 -10.21 11.73 9.14
N ARG A 80 -11.12 11.43 10.06
CA ARG A 80 -11.88 10.18 10.04
C ARG A 80 -13.02 10.28 9.02
N ILE A 81 -13.17 9.23 8.22
CA ILE A 81 -14.30 9.06 7.32
C ILE A 81 -15.46 8.45 8.10
N VAL A 82 -16.51 9.24 8.32
CA VAL A 82 -17.70 8.83 9.07
C VAL A 82 -18.70 8.14 8.16
N SER A 83 -18.91 8.68 6.96
CA SER A 83 -19.80 8.08 5.97
C SER A 83 -19.42 8.49 4.54
N ILE A 84 -19.74 7.61 3.60
CA ILE A 84 -19.66 7.87 2.16
C ILE A 84 -20.98 7.42 1.55
N THR A 85 -21.68 8.33 0.86
CA THR A 85 -22.93 8.03 0.14
C THR A 85 -22.76 8.34 -1.33
N ASN A 86 -23.07 7.39 -2.21
CA ASN A 86 -23.09 7.63 -3.66
C ASN A 86 -24.52 7.93 -4.10
N SER A 87 -24.78 9.14 -4.60
CA SER A 87 -26.12 9.62 -4.95
C SER A 87 -26.53 9.35 -6.41
N LEU A 88 -25.70 8.69 -7.22
CA LEU A 88 -26.10 8.19 -8.55
C LEU A 88 -25.21 7.01 -8.99
N ALA A 89 -25.55 5.80 -8.54
CA ALA A 89 -24.92 4.59 -9.05
C ALA A 89 -25.55 4.21 -10.41
N LYS A 90 -24.98 4.69 -11.52
CA LYS A 90 -25.09 3.90 -12.77
C LYS A 90 -24.20 2.67 -12.56
N ASN A 91 -24.83 1.50 -12.59
CA ASN A 91 -24.15 0.21 -12.51
C ASN A 91 -22.88 0.23 -13.38
N PRO A 92 -21.68 0.00 -12.83
CA PRO A 92 -20.51 -0.20 -13.65
C PRO A 92 -20.67 -1.55 -14.36
N SER A 93 -21.23 -1.52 -15.56
CA SER A 93 -21.23 -2.64 -16.48
C SER A 93 -19.78 -3.04 -16.73
N ALA A 94 -19.49 -4.30 -16.42
CA ALA A 94 -18.21 -4.96 -16.57
C ALA A 94 -17.54 -4.66 -17.91
N ALA A 95 -16.38 -4.01 -17.87
CA ALA A 95 -15.51 -3.82 -19.02
C ALA A 95 -14.07 -4.22 -18.67
N ILE A 96 -13.85 -5.47 -18.27
CA ILE A 96 -12.49 -6.04 -18.19
C ILE A 96 -12.50 -7.53 -18.59
N ILE A 97 -12.83 -7.86 -19.83
CA ILE A 97 -12.46 -9.17 -20.41
C ILE A 97 -12.26 -9.01 -21.93
N ALA A 98 -11.08 -8.59 -22.40
CA ALA A 98 -10.63 -8.83 -23.79
C ALA A 98 -9.18 -8.38 -24.08
N MET A 99 -8.14 -9.00 -23.51
CA MET A 99 -6.76 -8.90 -24.04
C MET A 99 -5.89 -10.14 -23.68
N ASN A 100 -6.30 -11.36 -24.06
CA ASN A 100 -5.85 -12.56 -23.32
C ASN A 100 -4.71 -13.45 -23.87
N ASN A 101 -4.14 -13.29 -25.07
CA ASN A 101 -3.18 -14.33 -25.53
C ASN A 101 -1.74 -13.87 -25.81
N THR A 102 -1.49 -12.68 -26.35
CA THR A 102 -0.11 -12.26 -26.66
C THR A 102 0.59 -11.56 -25.48
N TYR A 103 -0.16 -10.84 -24.64
CA TYR A 103 0.38 -10.20 -23.42
C TYR A 103 0.81 -11.20 -22.35
N ASN A 104 0.27 -12.43 -22.40
CA ASN A 104 0.50 -13.44 -21.37
C ASN A 104 1.96 -13.91 -21.29
N ALA A 105 2.66 -14.06 -22.41
CA ALA A 105 4.05 -14.55 -22.40
C ALA A 105 5.05 -13.52 -21.85
N VAL A 106 4.81 -12.22 -22.13
CA VAL A 106 5.65 -11.13 -21.60
C VAL A 106 5.31 -10.87 -20.13
N ALA A 107 4.01 -10.82 -19.80
CA ALA A 107 3.55 -10.64 -18.43
C ALA A 107 4.03 -11.77 -17.51
N SER A 108 3.94 -13.04 -17.96
CA SER A 108 4.46 -14.19 -17.22
C SER A 108 5.97 -14.03 -16.93
N LYS A 109 6.80 -13.72 -17.94
CA LYS A 109 8.24 -13.49 -17.71
C LYS A 109 8.53 -12.37 -16.71
N LEU A 110 7.72 -11.31 -16.69
CA LEU A 110 7.86 -10.20 -15.75
C LEU A 110 7.39 -10.58 -14.35
N ILE A 111 6.26 -11.27 -14.21
CA ILE A 111 5.74 -11.76 -12.93
C ILE A 111 6.78 -12.66 -12.25
N HIS A 112 7.43 -13.53 -13.02
CA HIS A 112 8.53 -14.38 -12.55
C HIS A 112 9.74 -13.60 -12.03
N GLN A 113 9.83 -12.28 -12.19
CA GLN A 113 10.89 -11.49 -11.57
C GLN A 113 10.50 -11.02 -10.16
N PHE A 114 9.20 -10.85 -9.89
CA PHE A 114 8.67 -10.34 -8.62
C PHE A 114 8.23 -11.44 -7.63
N VAL A 115 7.90 -12.64 -8.11
CA VAL A 115 7.39 -13.72 -7.24
C VAL A 115 8.47 -14.78 -6.96
N PRO A 116 8.59 -15.33 -5.74
CA PRO A 116 9.51 -16.44 -5.46
C PRO A 116 9.30 -17.66 -6.38
N VAL A 117 10.36 -18.47 -6.58
CA VAL A 117 10.35 -19.59 -7.54
C VAL A 117 9.17 -20.52 -7.30
N PRO A 118 8.90 -20.98 -6.05
CA PRO A 118 7.81 -21.92 -5.79
C PRO A 118 6.43 -21.35 -6.16
N ILE A 119 6.23 -20.04 -5.98
CA ILE A 119 4.98 -19.38 -6.40
C ILE A 119 4.88 -19.32 -7.93
N ALA A 120 6.00 -19.02 -8.60
CA ALA A 120 6.04 -18.92 -10.05
C ALA A 120 5.77 -20.28 -10.72
N GLU A 121 6.37 -21.35 -10.22
CA GLU A 121 6.16 -22.72 -10.71
C GLU A 121 4.70 -23.17 -10.54
N GLU A 122 4.06 -22.81 -9.43
CA GLU A 122 2.65 -23.13 -9.20
C GLU A 122 1.66 -22.31 -10.02
N LEU A 123 2.02 -21.07 -10.33
CA LEU A 123 1.21 -20.25 -11.23
C LEU A 123 1.14 -20.87 -12.64
N GLU A 124 2.17 -21.59 -13.05
CA GLU A 124 2.23 -22.32 -14.32
C GLU A 124 1.57 -23.72 -14.24
N SER A 125 1.74 -24.43 -13.13
CA SER A 125 1.24 -25.81 -12.96
C SER A 125 -0.26 -25.87 -12.65
N ALA A 126 -0.83 -24.79 -12.10
CA ALA A 126 -2.19 -24.71 -11.57
C ALA A 126 -2.52 -25.81 -10.52
N ALA A 127 -1.51 -26.42 -9.89
CA ALA A 127 -1.70 -27.46 -8.88
C ALA A 127 -2.12 -26.90 -7.51
N GLY A 128 -1.82 -25.61 -7.27
CA GLY A 128 -2.34 -24.82 -6.15
C GLY A 128 -1.31 -24.62 -5.03
N LEU A 129 -1.48 -23.52 -4.28
CA LEU A 129 -0.47 -23.05 -3.31
C LEU A 129 -0.55 -23.73 -1.93
N ALA A 130 -1.27 -24.85 -1.82
CA ALA A 130 -1.56 -25.47 -0.51
C ALA A 130 -0.30 -25.96 0.21
N TYR A 131 0.71 -26.44 -0.52
CA TYR A 131 1.95 -26.90 0.11
C TYR A 131 2.83 -25.75 0.65
N LEU A 132 2.59 -24.51 0.21
CA LEU A 132 3.26 -23.33 0.77
C LEU A 132 2.64 -22.91 2.11
N ALA A 133 1.42 -23.37 2.40
CA ALA A 133 0.72 -23.07 3.63
C ALA A 133 1.12 -24.05 4.73
N GLU A 134 2.34 -23.88 5.26
CA GLU A 134 2.89 -24.73 6.31
C GLU A 134 3.33 -23.96 7.57
N ILE A 135 3.43 -24.68 8.69
CA ILE A 135 4.03 -24.20 9.94
C ILE A 135 5.38 -24.90 10.08
N ARG A 136 6.46 -24.13 10.15
CA ARG A 136 7.82 -24.69 10.27
C ARG A 136 8.75 -23.79 11.08
N GLU A 137 9.87 -24.36 11.49
CA GLU A 137 10.96 -23.61 12.13
C GLU A 137 11.78 -22.88 11.06
N VAL A 138 11.94 -21.57 11.25
CA VAL A 138 12.67 -20.68 10.34
C VAL A 138 13.59 -19.77 11.14
N THR A 139 14.69 -19.34 10.53
CA THR A 139 15.49 -18.23 11.05
C THR A 139 15.14 -16.97 10.29
N THR A 140 14.71 -15.92 10.98
CA THR A 140 14.36 -14.63 10.37
C THR A 140 15.36 -13.57 10.80
N MET A 141 15.88 -12.82 9.82
CA MET A 141 16.75 -11.66 10.04
C MET A 141 16.02 -10.39 9.61
N PHE A 142 15.96 -9.43 10.53
CA PHE A 142 15.53 -8.06 10.23
C PHE A 142 16.77 -7.18 10.14
N MET A 143 16.97 -6.54 8.99
CA MET A 143 18.05 -5.58 8.78
C MET A 143 17.46 -4.21 8.50
N LYS A 144 17.79 -3.23 9.33
CA LYS A 144 17.35 -1.85 9.20
C LYS A 144 18.47 -1.00 8.59
N TRP A 145 18.12 -0.16 7.63
CA TRP A 145 19.02 0.84 7.03
C TRP A 145 18.60 2.24 7.46
N ASP A 146 19.13 2.66 8.61
CA ASP A 146 18.74 3.91 9.28
C ASP A 146 18.96 5.18 8.44
N SER A 147 19.83 5.14 7.44
CA SER A 147 20.10 6.29 6.56
C SER A 147 18.95 6.63 5.60
N TYR A 148 17.97 5.73 5.46
CA TYR A 148 16.83 5.88 4.56
C TYR A 148 15.54 5.95 5.38
N ASP A 149 15.14 7.15 5.77
CA ASP A 149 13.91 7.46 6.48
C ASP A 149 13.19 8.69 5.87
N ALA A 150 11.98 8.96 6.33
CA ALA A 150 11.11 10.04 5.83
C ALA A 150 11.78 11.43 5.87
N ASN A 151 12.61 11.63 6.91
CA ASN A 151 13.14 12.93 7.31
C ASN A 151 14.63 13.10 6.95
N GLY A 152 15.26 12.04 6.45
CA GLY A 152 16.70 11.97 6.30
C GLY A 152 17.23 12.47 4.96
N LYS A 153 18.53 12.25 4.84
CA LYS A 153 19.38 12.75 3.75
C LYS A 153 19.22 11.96 2.45
N HIS A 154 18.84 10.68 2.54
CA HIS A 154 18.78 9.77 1.40
C HIS A 154 17.33 9.50 0.99
N ARG A 155 16.82 10.38 0.12
CA ARG A 155 15.48 10.26 -0.50
C ARG A 155 15.50 9.57 -1.85
N ASP A 156 16.67 9.49 -2.49
CA ASP A 156 16.81 8.79 -3.76
C ASP A 156 16.92 7.28 -3.49
N LEU A 157 15.83 6.56 -3.78
CA LEU A 157 15.81 5.11 -3.64
C LEU A 157 16.77 4.41 -4.61
N LEU A 158 17.22 5.07 -5.69
CA LEU A 158 18.17 4.46 -6.63
C LEU A 158 19.54 4.22 -5.97
N ASP A 159 19.88 5.02 -4.95
CA ASP A 159 21.10 4.83 -4.16
C ASP A 159 21.07 3.53 -3.32
N LEU A 160 19.89 2.94 -3.09
CA LEU A 160 19.75 1.64 -2.43
C LEU A 160 20.18 0.48 -3.31
N GLN A 161 20.08 0.63 -4.64
CA GLN A 161 20.22 -0.47 -5.58
C GLN A 161 21.53 -1.26 -5.43
N PRO A 162 22.71 -0.63 -5.23
CA PRO A 162 23.96 -1.38 -5.04
C PRO A 162 23.95 -2.20 -3.75
N CYS A 163 23.48 -1.63 -2.64
CA CYS A 163 23.39 -2.31 -1.34
C CYS A 163 22.38 -3.46 -1.39
N PHE A 164 21.21 -3.19 -1.99
CA PHE A 164 20.16 -4.17 -2.20
C PHE A 164 20.63 -5.38 -3.02
N LEU A 165 21.32 -5.13 -4.14
CA LEU A 165 21.86 -6.21 -4.98
C LEU A 165 22.88 -7.07 -4.22
N GLN A 166 23.71 -6.47 -3.36
CA GLN A 166 24.65 -7.22 -2.53
C GLN A 166 23.94 -8.05 -1.46
N ALA A 167 22.91 -7.49 -0.81
CA ALA A 167 22.10 -8.24 0.15
C ALA A 167 21.42 -9.44 -0.52
N GLN A 168 20.80 -9.26 -1.70
CA GLN A 168 20.21 -10.36 -2.46
C GLN A 168 21.23 -11.47 -2.78
N ARG A 169 22.45 -11.10 -3.18
CA ARG A 169 23.52 -12.09 -3.45
C ARG A 169 23.90 -12.87 -2.19
N ILE A 170 24.10 -12.19 -1.06
CA ILE A 170 24.46 -12.83 0.22
C ILE A 170 23.37 -13.82 0.65
N LEU A 171 22.11 -13.38 0.61
CA LEU A 171 20.95 -14.24 0.92
C LEU A 171 20.94 -15.47 0.01
N GLN A 172 21.07 -15.27 -1.30
CA GLN A 172 21.08 -16.38 -2.26
C GLN A 172 22.23 -17.36 -2.01
N THR A 173 23.43 -16.87 -1.72
CA THR A 173 24.60 -17.74 -1.47
C THR A 173 24.50 -18.54 -0.17
N THR A 174 23.67 -18.10 0.76
CA THR A 174 23.46 -18.76 2.06
C THR A 174 22.19 -19.61 2.11
N GLY A 175 21.49 -19.77 0.98
CA GLY A 175 20.20 -20.47 0.91
C GLY A 175 19.06 -19.71 1.57
N ALA A 176 19.24 -18.42 1.84
CA ALA A 176 18.20 -17.55 2.37
C ALA A 176 17.28 -17.04 1.27
N TYR A 177 16.08 -16.66 1.67
CA TYR A 177 15.09 -16.01 0.86
C TYR A 177 14.86 -14.56 1.33
N LEU A 178 14.79 -13.62 0.39
CA LEU A 178 14.34 -12.26 0.66
C LEU A 178 12.81 -12.27 0.73
N ARG A 179 12.25 -12.12 1.92
CA ARG A 179 10.79 -12.14 2.13
C ARG A 179 10.13 -10.81 1.85
N GLN A 180 10.77 -9.72 2.26
CA GLN A 180 10.23 -8.39 2.08
C GLN A 180 11.37 -7.36 2.11
N PHE A 181 11.21 -6.33 1.29
CA PHE A 181 12.05 -5.15 1.32
C PHE A 181 11.13 -3.94 1.23
N LEU A 182 11.12 -3.08 2.25
CA LEU A 182 10.15 -2.00 2.39
C LEU A 182 10.78 -0.73 2.95
N VAL A 183 10.16 0.41 2.70
CA VAL A 183 10.47 1.69 3.35
C VAL A 183 9.24 2.09 4.14
N ASP A 184 9.40 2.27 5.45
CA ASP A 184 8.33 2.64 6.38
C ASP A 184 8.69 3.95 7.11
N ASP A 185 7.79 4.44 7.97
CA ASP A 185 8.01 5.54 8.89
C ASP A 185 9.24 5.35 9.79
N LYS A 186 9.59 4.08 10.11
CA LYS A 186 10.80 3.75 10.88
C LYS A 186 12.07 3.62 10.02
N GLY A 187 11.95 3.71 8.70
CA GLY A 187 13.04 3.65 7.74
C GLY A 187 12.99 2.42 6.82
N CYS A 188 14.09 2.16 6.13
CA CYS A 188 14.18 1.05 5.17
C CYS A 188 14.54 -0.28 5.86
N VAL A 189 13.74 -1.32 5.63
CA VAL A 189 13.87 -2.62 6.28
C VAL A 189 13.93 -3.73 5.23
N LEU A 190 14.90 -4.63 5.41
CA LEU A 190 15.06 -5.87 4.68
C LEU A 190 14.77 -7.05 5.61
N ILE A 191 13.94 -7.99 5.15
CA ILE A 191 13.58 -9.20 5.90
C ILE A 191 14.07 -10.42 5.12
N GLY A 192 15.05 -11.12 5.68
CA GLY A 192 15.60 -12.38 5.16
C GLY A 192 15.15 -13.58 5.98
N CYS A 193 14.90 -14.72 5.34
CA CYS A 193 14.45 -15.96 5.98
C CYS A 193 15.28 -17.16 5.53
N TRP A 194 15.66 -18.04 6.46
CA TRP A 194 16.28 -19.35 6.19
C TRP A 194 15.35 -20.48 6.62
N GLY A 195 15.40 -21.58 5.88
CA GLY A 195 14.57 -22.76 6.14
C GLY A 195 13.14 -22.64 5.63
N MET A 196 12.91 -21.79 4.62
CA MET A 196 11.65 -21.72 3.85
C MET A 196 11.60 -22.83 2.80
#